data_AF-A0A2T3ZVU9-F1
#
_entry.id   AF-A0A2T3ZVU9-F1
#
_cell.length_a   1.000
_cell.length_b   1.000
_cell.length_c   1.000
_cell.angle_alpha   90.00
_cell.angle_beta   90.00
_cell.angle_gamma   90.00
#
_symmetry.space_group_name_H-M   'P 1'
#
loop_
_entity.id
_entity.type
_entity.pdbx_description
1 polymer ?
#
loop_
_entity_poly.entity_id
_entity_poly.type
_entity_poly.pdbx_seq_one_letter_code
_entity_poly.pdbx_strand_id
1 'polypeptide(L)'
;MPAYSSFAYVIVLIKAAVLHCLRLSPTATLLDLKTAVFLALVRSSTSNLKPGRLIDCQQDSLRDVDVQERIYLVSTKLTLAFETNIIAIAFKAIRNLGDGQESIPDIKLPSVSMEWICHRPSSDRTASDTDTPERLYATMMRGVKNKTTILYFHGGQFWRMGREPRRITHELSRDTGGRCLAVRYRLSPQNPFPTALIEGLAAYLYLLYPPAGSLHAPVAASDICFAGDSAGGNLAIALVQLILEITREGSKNASGRLTWDGQERDLPVPAGVSILSPYNDLTRALDSESNLQYDIIPARGPPFTTFDPCKIWPAHPPRHHVYANDNALMNPLVSPVTAHDWSGAPPTWICVGEECLADQGMFVAQRMASQGVPVVLEQYSAMPHNFSLLIPEVEASKYSKKRWASFICSTIDNPESITTEAMQWSGNPLFKTKLNISKLVPLPLESLKEKMETQIKEWGSPPV
;
A
#
# COMPACT_ATOMS: atom_id res chain seq x y z
N MET A 1 -27.24 2.72 -1.73
CA MET A 1 -27.32 2.05 -0.42
C MET A 1 -28.65 1.32 -0.35
N PRO A 2 -28.69 0.00 -0.06
CA PRO A 2 -29.95 -0.67 0.19
C PRO A 2 -30.52 -0.18 1.53
N ALA A 3 -31.83 0.06 1.56
CA ALA A 3 -32.56 0.62 2.68
C ALA A 3 -32.69 -0.41 3.84
N TYR A 4 -31.63 -0.57 4.63
CA TYR A 4 -31.80 -0.93 6.05
C TYR A 4 -32.22 0.34 6.80
N SER A 5 -33.17 0.20 7.74
CA SER A 5 -33.84 1.34 8.37
C SER A 5 -32.81 2.30 8.98
N SER A 6 -32.93 3.58 8.63
CA SER A 6 -32.19 4.70 9.24
C SER A 6 -32.15 4.63 10.77
N PHE A 7 -33.15 4.00 11.36
CA PHE A 7 -33.28 3.73 12.79
C PHE A 7 -32.18 2.83 13.37
N ALA A 8 -31.75 1.77 12.67
CA ALA A 8 -30.70 0.86 13.19
C ALA A 8 -29.34 1.57 13.32
N TYR A 9 -28.99 2.42 12.36
CA TYR A 9 -27.78 3.25 12.43
C TYR A 9 -27.85 4.23 13.59
N VAL A 10 -28.99 4.89 13.79
CA VAL A 10 -29.19 5.82 14.91
C VAL A 10 -28.97 5.12 16.26
N ILE A 11 -29.46 3.88 16.43
CA ILE A 11 -29.20 3.09 17.66
C ILE A 11 -27.71 2.82 17.85
N VAL A 12 -26.99 2.42 16.81
CA VAL A 12 -25.53 2.17 16.88
C VAL A 12 -24.78 3.43 17.32
N LEU A 13 -25.13 4.59 16.73
CA LEU A 13 -24.49 5.87 17.06
C LEU A 13 -24.80 6.32 18.49
N ILE A 14 -26.06 6.22 18.92
CA ILE A 14 -26.46 6.53 20.30
C ILE A 14 -25.74 5.62 21.28
N LYS A 15 -25.69 4.31 21.02
CA LYS A 15 -24.99 3.35 21.87
C LYS A 15 -23.51 3.68 21.96
N ALA A 16 -22.85 3.97 20.84
CA ALA A 16 -21.43 4.36 20.83
C ALA A 16 -21.20 5.63 21.65
N ALA A 17 -22.05 6.64 21.49
CA ALA A 17 -21.95 7.89 22.23
C ALA A 17 -22.15 7.70 23.74
N VAL A 18 -23.17 6.93 24.15
CA VAL A 18 -23.45 6.64 25.57
C VAL A 18 -22.30 5.86 26.20
N LEU A 19 -21.84 4.79 25.56
CA LEU A 19 -20.71 4.00 26.08
C LEU A 19 -19.44 4.83 26.21
N HIS A 20 -19.17 5.71 25.24
CA HIS A 20 -18.02 6.61 25.29
C HIS A 20 -18.12 7.62 26.43
N CYS A 21 -19.26 8.32 26.56
CA CYS A 21 -19.50 9.30 27.62
C CYS A 21 -19.44 8.69 29.02
N LEU A 22 -19.91 7.45 29.18
CA LEU A 22 -19.86 6.70 30.45
C LEU A 22 -18.50 6.05 30.72
N ARG A 23 -17.50 6.23 29.83
CA ARG A 23 -16.18 5.58 29.89
C ARG A 23 -16.24 4.05 29.92
N LEU A 24 -17.25 3.48 29.28
CA LEU A 24 -17.47 2.03 29.16
C LEU A 24 -16.91 1.45 27.85
N SER A 25 -16.53 2.28 26.87
CA SER A 25 -15.85 1.80 25.65
C SER A 25 -14.33 1.77 25.82
N PRO A 26 -13.62 0.77 25.24
CA PRO A 26 -12.15 0.70 25.31
C PRO A 26 -11.41 1.95 24.79
N THR A 27 -12.04 2.71 23.91
CA THR A 27 -11.49 3.94 23.31
C THR A 27 -11.86 5.21 24.07
N ALA A 28 -12.64 5.15 25.14
CA ALA A 28 -13.21 6.34 25.79
C ALA A 28 -12.19 7.29 26.41
N THR A 29 -11.02 6.78 26.78
CA THR A 29 -9.92 7.55 27.35
C THR A 29 -8.87 7.94 26.30
N LEU A 30 -8.99 7.42 25.08
CA LEU A 30 -7.97 7.51 24.02
C LEU A 30 -8.43 8.33 22.82
N LEU A 31 -9.73 8.32 22.52
CA LEU A 31 -10.34 9.04 21.40
C LEU A 31 -11.29 10.12 21.91
N ASP A 32 -11.53 11.15 21.10
CA ASP A 32 -12.66 12.04 21.32
C ASP A 32 -13.99 11.37 20.88
N LEU A 33 -15.10 11.90 21.40
CA LEU A 33 -16.44 11.38 21.14
C LEU A 33 -16.80 11.36 19.65
N LYS A 34 -16.43 12.41 18.90
CA LYS A 34 -16.76 12.54 17.47
C LYS A 34 -16.07 11.43 16.68
N THR A 35 -14.80 11.19 16.96
CA THR A 35 -13.99 10.13 16.35
C THR A 35 -14.56 8.76 16.71
N ALA A 36 -14.88 8.51 17.99
CA ALA A 36 -15.45 7.24 18.43
C ALA A 36 -16.80 6.91 17.75
N VAL A 37 -17.69 7.90 17.66
CA VAL A 37 -19.00 7.74 16.98
C VAL A 37 -18.81 7.52 15.47
N PHE A 38 -17.89 8.24 14.84
CA PHE A 38 -17.56 8.04 13.43
C PHE A 38 -17.04 6.62 13.16
N LEU A 39 -16.12 6.12 13.98
CA LEU A 39 -15.60 4.75 13.83
C LEU A 39 -16.69 3.69 14.05
N ALA A 40 -17.62 3.91 14.97
CA ALA A 40 -18.77 3.03 15.15
C ALA A 40 -19.66 2.99 13.89
N LEU A 41 -19.86 4.14 13.22
CA LEU A 41 -20.58 4.21 11.95
C LEU A 41 -19.86 3.40 10.86
N VAL A 42 -18.55 3.61 10.71
CA VAL A 42 -17.73 2.92 9.71
C VAL A 42 -17.76 1.41 9.95
N ARG A 43 -17.55 0.96 11.19
CA ARG A 43 -17.62 -0.47 11.56
C ARG A 43 -18.97 -1.09 11.23
N SER A 44 -20.07 -0.42 11.56
CA SER A 44 -21.40 -0.92 11.21
C SER A 44 -21.60 -1.09 9.71
N SER A 45 -20.95 -0.24 8.89
CA SER A 45 -21.00 -0.38 7.43
C SER A 45 -20.10 -1.49 6.88
N THR A 46 -19.01 -1.83 7.58
CA THR A 46 -18.07 -2.88 7.16
C THR A 46 -18.44 -4.28 7.68
N SER A 47 -19.13 -4.38 8.82
CA SER A 47 -19.44 -5.67 9.47
C SER A 47 -20.82 -6.23 9.17
N ASN A 48 -21.83 -5.39 8.88
CA ASN A 48 -23.25 -5.80 8.89
C ASN A 48 -23.91 -5.85 7.50
N LEU A 49 -23.17 -5.55 6.43
CA LEU A 49 -23.70 -5.65 5.06
C LEU A 49 -23.19 -6.94 4.44
N LYS A 50 -24.12 -7.83 4.04
CA LYS A 50 -23.79 -8.88 3.07
C LYS A 50 -23.17 -8.16 1.87
N PRO A 51 -21.93 -8.49 1.46
CA PRO A 51 -21.33 -7.82 0.33
C PRO A 51 -22.23 -8.02 -0.89
N GLY A 52 -22.51 -6.95 -1.62
CA GLY A 52 -23.18 -7.07 -2.91
C GLY A 52 -22.28 -7.77 -3.93
N ARG A 53 -22.53 -7.57 -5.22
CA ARG A 53 -21.63 -8.11 -6.25
C ARG A 53 -20.29 -7.38 -6.20
N LEU A 54 -19.18 -8.13 -6.28
CA LEU A 54 -17.82 -7.58 -6.26
C LEU A 54 -17.62 -6.48 -7.32
N ILE A 55 -18.20 -6.67 -8.51
CA ILE A 55 -18.12 -5.70 -9.60
C ILE A 55 -18.75 -4.35 -9.27
N ASP A 56 -19.87 -4.33 -8.55
CA ASP A 56 -20.56 -3.08 -8.21
C ASP A 56 -19.70 -2.30 -7.20
N CYS A 57 -19.16 -2.99 -6.19
CA CYS A 57 -18.26 -2.40 -5.21
C CYS A 57 -16.98 -1.86 -5.86
N GLN A 58 -16.41 -2.57 -6.83
CA GLN A 58 -15.23 -2.13 -7.57
C GLN A 58 -15.54 -0.89 -8.42
N GLN A 59 -16.65 -0.89 -9.17
CA GLN A 59 -17.07 0.25 -9.99
C GLN A 59 -17.34 1.50 -9.15
N ASP A 60 -18.01 1.35 -8.00
CA ASP A 60 -18.24 2.46 -7.07
C ASP A 60 -16.92 3.04 -6.54
N SER A 61 -15.90 2.20 -6.31
CA SER A 61 -14.58 2.66 -5.85
C SER A 61 -13.75 3.40 -6.89
N LEU A 62 -14.07 3.22 -8.18
CA LEU A 62 -13.38 3.84 -9.31
C LEU A 62 -14.00 5.18 -9.73
N ARG A 63 -15.11 5.59 -9.11
CA ARG A 63 -15.68 6.92 -9.36
C ARG A 63 -14.75 7.97 -8.77
N ASP A 64 -14.27 8.87 -9.62
CA ASP A 64 -13.47 10.01 -9.18
C ASP A 64 -14.30 10.86 -8.21
N VAL A 65 -13.78 11.00 -6.99
CA VAL A 65 -14.28 12.00 -6.04
C VAL A 65 -13.65 13.32 -6.43
N ASP A 66 -14.47 14.35 -6.59
CA ASP A 66 -14.01 15.69 -6.93
C ASP A 66 -13.12 16.20 -5.78
N VAL A 67 -11.80 16.25 -6.03
CA VAL A 67 -10.85 16.76 -5.03
C VAL A 67 -10.98 18.27 -5.07
N GLN A 68 -11.69 18.83 -4.09
CA GLN A 68 -11.87 20.28 -3.94
C GLN A 68 -10.55 21.06 -3.71
N GLU A 69 -9.43 20.35 -3.57
CA GLU A 69 -8.11 20.93 -3.35
C GLU A 69 -7.44 21.34 -4.66
N ARG A 70 -6.63 22.41 -4.60
CA ARG A 70 -5.83 22.84 -5.75
C ARG A 70 -4.65 21.88 -5.94
N ILE A 71 -4.83 20.96 -6.87
CA ILE A 71 -3.82 19.98 -7.27
C ILE A 71 -3.47 20.19 -8.76
N TYR A 72 -2.21 19.97 -9.12
CA TYR A 72 -1.88 19.63 -10.50
C TYR A 72 -2.06 18.13 -10.65
N LEU A 73 -2.81 17.72 -11.67
CA LEU A 73 -3.04 16.33 -12.01
C LEU A 73 -2.76 16.12 -13.49
N VAL A 74 -1.76 15.31 -13.82
CA VAL A 74 -1.41 15.00 -15.21
C VAL A 74 -1.44 13.49 -15.41
N SER A 75 -2.51 13.02 -16.04
CA SER A 75 -2.63 11.61 -16.44
C SER A 75 -1.60 11.28 -17.51
N THR A 76 -0.85 10.20 -17.32
CA THR A 76 0.10 9.68 -18.30
C THR A 76 -0.09 8.18 -18.49
N LYS A 77 0.31 7.69 -19.65
CA LYS A 77 0.20 6.29 -20.02
C LYS A 77 1.49 5.82 -20.67
N LEU A 78 2.20 4.92 -20.00
CA LEU A 78 3.35 4.23 -20.57
C LEU A 78 2.84 3.10 -21.47
N THR A 79 3.17 3.14 -22.75
CA THR A 79 2.90 2.02 -23.67
C THR A 79 4.18 1.20 -23.84
N LEU A 80 4.14 -0.10 -23.54
CA LEU A 80 5.29 -1.00 -23.67
C LEU A 80 5.38 -1.53 -25.10
N ALA A 81 5.54 -0.62 -26.08
CA ALA A 81 5.68 -0.95 -27.50
C ALA A 81 7.16 -1.14 -27.93
N PHE A 82 8.03 -1.41 -26.97
CA PHE A 82 9.46 -1.60 -27.15
C PHE A 82 9.91 -2.92 -26.53
N GLU A 83 11.10 -3.39 -26.90
CA GLU A 83 11.66 -4.64 -26.39
C GLU A 83 12.00 -4.52 -24.90
N THR A 84 11.48 -5.46 -24.10
CA THR A 84 11.76 -5.57 -22.66
C THR A 84 11.48 -7.00 -22.18
N ASN A 85 12.22 -7.44 -21.16
CA ASN A 85 12.05 -8.76 -20.55
C ASN A 85 11.43 -8.72 -19.13
N ILE A 86 10.86 -7.58 -18.69
CA ILE A 86 10.37 -7.40 -17.31
C ILE A 86 9.40 -8.49 -16.84
N ILE A 87 8.54 -9.00 -17.74
CA ILE A 87 7.58 -10.06 -17.40
C ILE A 87 8.33 -11.37 -17.11
N ALA A 88 9.25 -11.76 -18.01
CA ALA A 88 10.02 -12.99 -17.87
C ALA A 88 10.91 -12.97 -16.62
N ILE A 89 11.56 -11.84 -16.35
CA ILE A 89 12.38 -11.66 -15.15
C ILE A 89 11.53 -11.68 -13.88
N ALA A 90 10.38 -11.00 -13.87
CA ALA A 90 9.48 -11.06 -12.72
C ALA A 90 9.02 -12.50 -12.46
N PHE A 91 8.68 -13.27 -13.51
CA PHE A 91 8.26 -14.66 -13.36
C PHE A 91 9.37 -15.53 -12.80
N LYS A 92 10.62 -15.35 -13.27
CA LYS A 92 11.79 -16.03 -12.70
C LYS A 92 11.96 -15.70 -11.22
N ALA A 93 11.89 -14.42 -10.84
CA ALA A 93 12.01 -13.99 -9.45
C ALA A 93 10.90 -14.57 -8.55
N ILE A 94 9.66 -14.62 -9.04
CA ILE A 94 8.55 -15.25 -8.31
C ILE A 94 8.85 -16.71 -8.01
N ARG A 95 9.32 -17.47 -9.01
CA ARG A 95 9.70 -18.88 -8.85
C ARG A 95 10.86 -19.09 -7.89
N ASN A 96 11.87 -18.23 -7.94
CA ASN A 96 13.03 -18.31 -7.08
C ASN A 96 12.69 -18.03 -5.60
N LEU A 97 11.81 -17.05 -5.36
CA LEU A 97 11.47 -16.61 -4.01
C LEU A 97 10.43 -17.51 -3.32
N GLY A 98 9.61 -18.23 -4.09
CA GLY A 98 8.67 -19.17 -3.52
C GLY A 98 9.09 -20.62 -3.70
N ASP A 99 8.13 -21.51 -3.89
CA ASP A 99 8.34 -22.97 -3.91
C ASP A 99 8.33 -23.56 -5.32
N GLY A 100 8.11 -22.72 -6.34
CA GLY A 100 8.03 -23.12 -7.74
C GLY A 100 6.70 -23.77 -8.14
N GLN A 101 5.73 -23.89 -7.22
CA GLN A 101 4.41 -24.47 -7.47
C GLN A 101 3.33 -23.43 -7.75
N GLU A 102 3.64 -22.13 -7.69
CA GLU A 102 2.70 -21.04 -7.89
C GLU A 102 2.01 -21.13 -9.26
N SER A 103 0.69 -20.94 -9.31
CA SER A 103 0.01 -20.80 -10.59
C SER A 103 0.02 -19.32 -10.97
N ILE A 104 0.74 -18.99 -12.04
CA ILE A 104 0.87 -17.62 -12.53
C ILE A 104 0.06 -17.51 -13.82
N PRO A 105 -0.92 -16.59 -13.93
CA PRO A 105 -1.67 -16.39 -15.15
C PRO A 105 -0.77 -15.84 -16.27
N ASP A 106 -1.15 -16.10 -17.53
CA ASP A 106 -0.54 -15.41 -18.67
C ASP A 106 -0.85 -13.91 -18.60
N ILE A 107 0.20 -13.10 -18.49
CA ILE A 107 0.07 -11.64 -18.37
C ILE A 107 0.40 -10.98 -19.69
N LYS A 108 -0.53 -10.11 -20.13
CA LYS A 108 -0.27 -9.09 -21.15
C LYS A 108 -0.21 -7.73 -20.48
N LEU A 109 0.84 -6.99 -20.79
CA LEU A 109 1.07 -5.64 -20.26
C LEU A 109 1.27 -4.66 -21.42
N PRO A 110 0.20 -4.28 -22.14
CA PRO A 110 0.34 -3.34 -23.26
C PRO A 110 0.66 -1.92 -22.78
N SER A 111 0.23 -1.56 -21.57
CA SER A 111 0.43 -0.22 -21.03
C SER A 111 0.23 -0.15 -19.52
N VAL A 112 0.83 0.86 -18.88
CA VAL A 112 0.61 1.24 -17.48
C VAL A 112 0.02 2.64 -17.41
N SER A 113 -1.08 2.81 -16.68
CA SER A 113 -1.69 4.13 -16.44
C SER A 113 -1.16 4.70 -15.13
N MET A 114 -0.81 5.98 -15.13
CA MET A 114 -0.25 6.68 -13.98
C MET A 114 -0.74 8.12 -13.92
N GLU A 115 -0.64 8.74 -12.76
CA GLU A 115 -1.00 10.14 -12.53
C GLU A 115 0.16 10.88 -11.88
N TRP A 116 0.67 11.92 -12.53
CA TRP A 116 1.57 12.87 -11.90
C TRP A 116 0.75 13.85 -11.06
N ILE A 117 1.14 14.01 -9.79
CA ILE A 117 0.45 14.84 -8.81
C ILE A 117 1.47 15.76 -8.13
N CYS A 118 1.13 17.05 -8.05
CA CYS A 118 1.90 18.04 -7.31
C CYS A 118 0.96 19.10 -6.70
N HIS A 119 1.42 19.75 -5.64
CA HIS A 119 0.72 20.86 -5.03
C HIS A 119 0.63 22.06 -5.96
N ARG A 120 -0.59 22.60 -6.18
CA ARG A 120 -0.82 23.83 -6.92
C ARG A 120 -1.01 25.01 -5.96
N PRO A 121 -0.06 25.98 -5.92
CA PRO A 121 -0.18 27.15 -5.04
C PRO A 121 -1.43 27.98 -5.37
N SER A 122 -2.02 28.63 -4.36
CA SER A 122 -3.21 29.47 -4.53
C SER A 122 -2.99 30.71 -5.43
N SER A 123 -1.74 31.14 -5.57
CA SER A 123 -1.34 32.24 -6.45
C SER A 123 -1.31 31.83 -7.93
N ASP A 124 -1.28 30.54 -8.26
CA ASP A 124 -1.13 30.07 -9.63
C ASP A 124 -2.48 29.92 -10.36
N ARG A 125 -2.77 30.90 -11.23
CA ARG A 125 -3.94 30.91 -12.13
C ARG A 125 -3.65 30.41 -13.54
N THR A 126 -2.46 29.88 -13.81
CA THR A 126 -1.93 29.69 -15.17
C THR A 126 -2.33 28.37 -15.83
N ALA A 127 -2.66 27.33 -15.06
CA ALA A 127 -3.12 26.05 -15.62
C ALA A 127 -4.62 26.05 -15.89
N SER A 128 -4.97 25.72 -17.13
CA SER A 128 -6.32 25.38 -17.59
C SER A 128 -6.43 23.86 -17.72
N ASP A 129 -7.58 23.28 -17.34
CA ASP A 129 -7.85 21.85 -17.51
C ASP A 129 -7.95 21.43 -19.00
N THR A 130 -7.85 22.38 -19.93
CA THR A 130 -7.86 22.19 -21.38
C THR A 130 -6.45 22.14 -22.02
N ASP A 131 -5.38 22.22 -21.22
CA ASP A 131 -4.01 22.19 -21.72
C ASP A 131 -3.56 20.75 -22.10
N THR A 132 -2.57 20.64 -23.00
CA THR A 132 -1.99 19.33 -23.36
C THR A 132 -1.23 18.72 -22.17
N PRO A 133 -1.07 17.38 -22.09
CA PRO A 133 -0.32 16.73 -21.01
C PRO A 133 1.10 17.29 -20.81
N GLU A 134 1.79 17.64 -21.89
CA GLU A 134 3.14 18.23 -21.86
C GLU A 134 3.14 19.61 -21.22
N ARG A 135 2.16 20.45 -21.58
CA ARG A 135 2.03 21.80 -21.01
C ARG A 135 1.58 21.76 -19.56
N LEU A 136 0.66 20.85 -19.22
CA LEU A 136 0.25 20.61 -17.84
C LEU A 136 1.43 20.13 -17.00
N TYR A 137 2.22 19.18 -17.51
CA TYR A 137 3.41 18.69 -16.81
C TYR A 137 4.47 19.80 -16.63
N ALA A 138 4.78 20.55 -17.68
CA ALA A 138 5.71 21.68 -17.60
C ALA A 138 5.25 22.75 -16.60
N THR A 139 3.94 22.98 -16.49
CA THR A 139 3.37 23.91 -15.50
C THR A 139 3.43 23.32 -14.09
N MET A 140 3.09 22.04 -13.93
CA MET A 140 3.20 21.32 -12.67
C MET A 140 4.62 21.39 -12.09
N MET A 141 5.64 21.24 -12.93
CA MET A 141 7.04 21.28 -12.50
C MET A 141 7.46 22.63 -11.90
N ARG A 142 6.71 23.72 -12.10
CA ARG A 142 6.95 25.00 -11.40
C ARG A 142 6.57 24.95 -9.92
N GLY A 143 5.69 24.03 -9.53
CA GLY A 143 5.29 23.78 -8.14
C GLY A 143 6.27 22.89 -7.38
N VAL A 144 7.15 22.18 -8.09
CA VAL A 144 8.15 21.28 -7.52
C VAL A 144 9.34 22.11 -7.00
N LYS A 145 9.61 21.99 -5.69
CA LYS A 145 10.63 22.75 -4.97
C LYS A 145 11.87 21.93 -4.62
N ASN A 146 11.78 20.61 -4.63
CA ASN A 146 12.90 19.70 -4.44
C ASN A 146 12.87 18.53 -5.43
N LYS A 147 13.97 17.78 -5.49
CA LYS A 147 14.17 16.66 -6.43
C LYS A 147 13.30 15.43 -6.12
N THR A 148 12.73 15.36 -4.91
CA THR A 148 11.95 14.23 -4.41
C THR A 148 10.84 13.80 -5.36
N THR A 149 10.87 12.51 -5.68
CA THR A 149 9.85 11.81 -6.47
C THR A 149 9.28 10.68 -5.64
N ILE A 150 7.96 10.68 -5.43
CA ILE A 150 7.27 9.63 -4.70
C ILE A 150 6.60 8.71 -5.73
N LEU A 151 7.00 7.44 -5.79
CA LEU A 151 6.26 6.43 -6.55
C LEU A 151 5.19 5.84 -5.62
N TYR A 152 3.93 6.20 -5.86
CA TYR A 152 2.83 5.90 -4.94
C TYR A 152 1.96 4.75 -5.44
N PHE A 153 1.65 3.82 -4.53
CA PHE A 153 0.73 2.71 -4.72
C PHE A 153 -0.45 2.84 -3.77
N HIS A 154 -1.67 2.92 -4.31
CA HIS A 154 -2.86 3.09 -3.48
C HIS A 154 -3.27 1.82 -2.74
N GLY A 155 -3.94 1.95 -1.60
CA GLY A 155 -4.60 0.83 -0.92
C GLY A 155 -5.88 0.34 -1.61
N GLY A 156 -6.63 -0.52 -0.93
CA GLY A 156 -7.88 -1.08 -1.47
C GLY A 156 -7.81 -2.57 -1.81
N GLN A 157 -7.00 -3.34 -1.07
CA GLN A 157 -6.99 -4.81 -1.11
C GLN A 157 -6.76 -5.39 -2.52
N PHE A 158 -6.10 -4.63 -3.40
CA PHE A 158 -5.86 -4.93 -4.83
C PHE A 158 -7.09 -5.02 -5.74
N TRP A 159 -8.31 -5.04 -5.22
CA TRP A 159 -9.54 -5.19 -6.02
C TRP A 159 -10.38 -3.91 -6.13
N ARG A 160 -10.05 -2.86 -5.38
CA ARG A 160 -10.70 -1.55 -5.41
C ARG A 160 -9.65 -0.45 -5.30
N MET A 161 -10.02 0.77 -5.70
CA MET A 161 -9.25 1.94 -5.29
C MET A 161 -9.56 2.30 -3.82
N GLY A 162 -8.53 2.77 -3.12
CA GLY A 162 -8.66 3.38 -1.79
C GLY A 162 -9.56 4.62 -1.83
N ARG A 163 -9.96 5.12 -0.66
CA ARG A 163 -10.95 6.22 -0.56
C ARG A 163 -10.48 7.53 -1.20
N GLU A 164 -9.21 7.91 -1.01
CA GLU A 164 -8.71 9.25 -1.35
C GLU A 164 -7.22 9.24 -1.77
N PRO A 165 -6.79 8.43 -2.75
CA PRO A 165 -5.37 8.33 -3.12
C PRO A 165 -4.81 9.66 -3.65
N ARG A 166 -5.64 10.50 -4.28
CA ARG A 166 -5.24 11.83 -4.77
C ARG A 166 -5.01 12.84 -3.64
N ARG A 167 -5.78 12.79 -2.55
CA ARG A 167 -5.56 13.68 -1.39
C ARG A 167 -4.23 13.40 -0.71
N ILE A 168 -3.95 12.13 -0.37
CA ILE A 168 -2.70 11.79 0.34
C ILE A 168 -1.46 12.03 -0.52
N THR A 169 -1.51 11.71 -1.81
CA THR A 169 -0.39 12.01 -2.73
C THR A 169 -0.18 13.50 -2.91
N HIS A 170 -1.25 14.30 -2.93
CA HIS A 170 -1.13 15.76 -2.91
C HIS A 170 -0.50 16.26 -1.60
N GLU A 171 -0.99 15.83 -0.44
CA GLU A 171 -0.45 16.21 0.87
C GLU A 171 1.04 15.84 0.98
N LEU A 172 1.43 14.64 0.55
CA LEU A 172 2.84 14.22 0.51
C LEU A 172 3.66 15.07 -0.47
N SER A 173 3.14 15.38 -1.67
CA SER A 173 3.86 16.25 -2.62
C SER A 173 4.04 17.67 -2.07
N ARG A 174 3.05 18.20 -1.33
CA ARG A 174 3.12 19.52 -0.68
C ARG A 174 4.14 19.52 0.45
N ASP A 175 4.06 18.53 1.33
CA ASP A 175 4.83 18.49 2.57
C ASP A 175 6.28 18.09 2.34
N THR A 176 6.55 17.31 1.28
CA THR A 176 7.92 17.08 0.80
C THR A 176 8.41 18.21 -0.09
N GLY A 177 7.53 18.98 -0.73
CA GLY A 177 7.90 19.93 -1.79
C GLY A 177 8.22 19.26 -3.14
N GLY A 178 7.99 17.96 -3.26
CA GLY A 178 8.32 17.16 -4.43
C GLY A 178 7.14 16.91 -5.35
N ARG A 179 7.18 15.77 -6.03
CA ARG A 179 6.11 15.29 -6.92
C ARG A 179 5.80 13.82 -6.67
N CYS A 180 4.55 13.43 -6.91
CA CYS A 180 4.10 12.05 -6.84
C CYS A 180 3.81 11.52 -8.24
N LEU A 181 4.23 10.29 -8.53
CA LEU A 181 3.74 9.48 -9.63
C LEU A 181 2.90 8.35 -9.02
N ALA A 182 1.57 8.49 -9.06
CA ALA A 182 0.65 7.48 -8.56
C ALA A 182 0.37 6.44 -9.64
N VAL A 183 0.60 5.16 -9.35
CA VAL A 183 0.34 4.06 -10.29
C VAL A 183 -1.13 3.66 -10.22
N ARG A 184 -1.84 3.77 -11.34
CA ARG A 184 -3.21 3.26 -11.48
C ARG A 184 -3.15 1.80 -11.93
N TYR A 185 -2.57 0.96 -11.07
CA TYR A 185 -2.38 -0.45 -11.36
C TYR A 185 -3.72 -1.17 -11.55
N ARG A 186 -3.74 -2.20 -12.38
CA ARG A 186 -4.93 -2.97 -12.71
C ARG A 186 -5.42 -3.76 -11.51
N LEU A 187 -6.73 -3.74 -11.32
CA LEU A 187 -7.38 -4.37 -10.18
C LEU A 187 -7.66 -5.85 -10.44
N SER A 188 -7.58 -6.61 -9.35
CA SER A 188 -8.02 -8.00 -9.27
C SER A 188 -9.54 -8.06 -9.05
N PRO A 189 -10.23 -9.17 -9.36
CA PRO A 189 -9.72 -10.46 -9.85
C PRO A 189 -9.42 -10.52 -11.35
N GLN A 190 -9.79 -9.51 -12.13
CA GLN A 190 -9.57 -9.49 -13.59
C GLN A 190 -8.08 -9.51 -13.96
N ASN A 191 -7.24 -8.92 -13.10
CA ASN A 191 -5.79 -8.90 -13.23
C ASN A 191 -5.19 -9.34 -11.89
N PRO A 192 -5.05 -10.65 -11.64
CA PRO A 192 -4.43 -11.13 -10.42
C PRO A 192 -2.92 -10.93 -10.44
N PHE A 193 -2.29 -11.22 -9.31
CA PHE A 193 -0.85 -11.36 -9.15
C PHE A 193 -0.25 -12.19 -10.29
N PRO A 194 0.91 -11.77 -10.85
CA PRO A 194 1.74 -10.62 -10.46
C PRO A 194 1.46 -9.31 -11.23
N THR A 195 0.28 -9.11 -11.82
CA THR A 195 0.04 -7.97 -12.75
C THR A 195 0.39 -6.61 -12.17
N ALA A 196 -0.16 -6.27 -10.99
CA ALA A 196 0.09 -4.98 -10.34
C ALA A 196 1.57 -4.77 -9.96
N LEU A 197 2.27 -5.86 -9.60
CA LEU A 197 3.70 -5.83 -9.26
C LEU A 197 4.57 -5.51 -10.48
N ILE A 198 4.27 -6.14 -11.63
CA ILE A 198 4.96 -5.84 -12.89
C ILE A 198 4.64 -4.42 -13.36
N GLU A 199 3.42 -3.93 -13.15
CA GLU A 199 3.07 -2.52 -13.41
C GLU A 199 3.84 -1.55 -12.52
N GLY A 200 4.07 -1.89 -11.26
CA GLY A 200 4.94 -1.13 -10.37
C GLY A 200 6.40 -1.11 -10.83
N LEU A 201 6.93 -2.27 -11.27
CA LEU A 201 8.28 -2.35 -11.84
C LEU A 201 8.40 -1.51 -13.12
N ALA A 202 7.41 -1.58 -14.02
CA ALA A 202 7.38 -0.78 -15.23
C ALA A 202 7.27 0.74 -14.93
N ALA A 203 6.50 1.13 -13.91
CA ALA A 203 6.42 2.52 -13.46
C ALA A 203 7.75 3.02 -12.85
N TYR A 204 8.46 2.17 -12.12
CA TYR A 204 9.78 2.51 -11.60
C TYR A 204 10.82 2.66 -12.72
N LEU A 205 10.82 1.73 -13.69
CA LEU A 205 11.68 1.82 -14.87
C LEU A 205 11.35 3.00 -15.77
N TYR A 206 10.07 3.38 -15.85
CA TYR A 206 9.66 4.62 -16.50
C TYR A 206 10.30 5.85 -15.86
N LEU A 207 10.37 5.91 -14.52
CA LEU A 207 11.05 6.99 -13.81
C LEU A 207 12.57 7.01 -14.08
N LEU A 208 13.23 5.85 -13.98
CA LEU A 208 14.68 5.74 -14.16
C LEU A 208 15.11 5.94 -15.62
N TYR A 209 14.38 5.34 -16.56
CA TYR A 209 14.71 5.23 -17.97
C TYR A 209 13.48 5.55 -18.83
N PRO A 210 12.98 6.81 -18.81
CA PRO A 210 11.83 7.20 -19.60
C PRO A 210 12.08 6.96 -21.09
N PRO A 211 11.21 6.20 -21.79
CA PRO A 211 11.29 6.05 -23.24
C PRO A 211 11.17 7.39 -23.97
N ALA A 212 11.57 7.44 -25.23
CA ALA A 212 11.44 8.64 -26.05
C ALA A 212 9.99 9.16 -26.07
N GLY A 213 9.82 10.49 -25.91
CA GLY A 213 8.52 11.14 -25.85
C GLY A 213 7.84 11.15 -24.48
N SER A 214 8.50 10.62 -23.44
CA SER A 214 8.02 10.74 -22.06
C SER A 214 7.98 12.19 -21.58
N LEU A 215 7.07 12.49 -20.65
CA LEU A 215 6.87 13.85 -20.10
C LEU A 215 8.05 14.37 -19.28
N HIS A 216 8.95 13.49 -18.83
CA HIS A 216 9.98 13.81 -17.84
C HIS A 216 11.36 13.30 -18.25
N ALA A 217 12.39 13.92 -17.68
CA ALA A 217 13.76 13.44 -17.74
C ALA A 217 13.99 12.27 -16.76
N PRO A 218 15.04 11.45 -16.96
CA PRO A 218 15.44 10.41 -16.02
C PRO A 218 15.50 10.93 -14.57
N VAL A 219 14.95 10.16 -13.64
CA VAL A 219 14.99 10.44 -12.20
C VAL A 219 15.97 9.48 -11.55
N ALA A 220 16.93 9.99 -10.79
CA ALA A 220 17.87 9.13 -10.07
C ALA A 220 17.14 8.30 -9.00
N ALA A 221 17.54 7.04 -8.82
CA ALA A 221 16.97 6.17 -7.79
C ALA A 221 17.09 6.76 -6.37
N SER A 222 18.18 7.49 -6.11
CA SER A 222 18.43 8.24 -4.87
C SER A 222 17.49 9.41 -4.62
N ASP A 223 16.65 9.76 -5.61
CA ASP A 223 15.62 10.81 -5.50
C ASP A 223 14.20 10.22 -5.51
N ILE A 224 14.08 8.89 -5.54
CA ILE A 224 12.80 8.17 -5.58
C ILE A 224 12.54 7.50 -4.23
N CYS A 225 11.37 7.75 -3.63
CA CYS A 225 10.88 6.98 -2.51
C CYS A 225 9.61 6.24 -2.90
N PHE A 226 9.53 4.95 -2.58
CA PHE A 226 8.28 4.20 -2.75
C PHE A 226 7.37 4.50 -1.57
N ALA A 227 6.09 4.72 -1.85
CA ALA A 227 5.09 4.93 -0.82
C ALA A 227 3.79 4.21 -1.12
N GLY A 228 3.06 3.83 -0.08
CA GLY A 228 1.73 3.26 -0.24
C GLY A 228 1.04 2.96 1.06
N ASP A 229 -0.27 2.79 0.98
CA ASP A 229 -1.13 2.46 2.11
C ASP A 229 -1.76 1.07 1.93
N SER A 230 -1.96 0.30 3.00
CA SER A 230 -2.68 -0.98 2.94
C SER A 230 -2.09 -1.94 1.90
N ALA A 231 -2.89 -2.40 0.93
CA ALA A 231 -2.42 -3.20 -0.21
C ALA A 231 -1.37 -2.50 -1.09
N GLY A 232 -1.39 -1.17 -1.18
CA GLY A 232 -0.34 -0.39 -1.83
C GLY A 232 0.97 -0.39 -1.03
N GLY A 233 0.87 -0.44 0.31
CA GLY A 233 2.02 -0.67 1.18
C GLY A 233 2.65 -2.05 0.98
N ASN A 234 1.82 -3.09 0.81
CA ASN A 234 2.27 -4.41 0.37
C ASN A 234 2.97 -4.33 -1.00
N LEU A 235 2.33 -3.71 -1.99
CA LEU A 235 2.87 -3.60 -3.35
C LEU A 235 4.23 -2.90 -3.36
N ALA A 236 4.39 -1.82 -2.58
CA ALA A 236 5.65 -1.09 -2.46
C ALA A 236 6.78 -1.96 -1.90
N ILE A 237 6.54 -2.69 -0.81
CA ILE A 237 7.57 -3.52 -0.18
C ILE A 237 7.81 -4.84 -0.95
N ALA A 238 6.80 -5.40 -1.59
CA ALA A 238 6.95 -6.52 -2.52
C ALA A 238 7.78 -6.13 -3.74
N LEU A 239 7.62 -4.90 -4.27
CA LEU A 239 8.44 -4.39 -5.36
C LEU A 239 9.91 -4.25 -4.96
N VAL A 240 10.19 -3.87 -3.71
CA VAL A 240 11.57 -3.85 -3.17
C VAL A 240 12.13 -5.26 -3.15
N GLN A 241 11.37 -6.24 -2.64
CA GLN A 241 11.81 -7.64 -2.62
C GLN A 241 12.07 -8.18 -4.03
N LEU A 242 11.24 -7.80 -5.01
CA LEU A 242 11.43 -8.13 -6.41
C LEU A 242 12.73 -7.51 -6.96
N ILE A 243 12.97 -6.23 -6.71
CA ILE A 243 14.20 -5.54 -7.14
C ILE A 243 15.44 -6.23 -6.55
N LEU A 244 15.42 -6.56 -5.24
CA LEU A 244 16.53 -7.26 -4.59
C LEU A 244 16.82 -8.61 -5.26
N GLU A 245 15.78 -9.41 -5.52
CA GLU A 245 15.94 -10.71 -6.19
C GLU A 245 16.52 -10.55 -7.59
N ILE A 246 15.97 -9.63 -8.40
CA ILE A 246 16.45 -9.36 -9.76
C ILE A 246 17.92 -8.93 -9.75
N THR A 247 18.29 -8.00 -8.87
CA THR A 247 19.66 -7.47 -8.80
C THR A 247 20.65 -8.53 -8.31
N ARG A 248 20.25 -9.36 -7.34
CA ARG A 248 21.07 -10.49 -6.85
C ARG A 248 21.27 -11.54 -7.95
N GLU A 249 20.22 -11.86 -8.72
CA GLU A 249 20.31 -12.82 -9.81
C GLU A 249 21.11 -12.28 -11.00
N GLY A 250 20.84 -11.05 -11.45
CA GLY A 250 21.57 -10.41 -12.55
C GLY A 250 23.08 -10.28 -12.28
N SER A 251 23.47 -10.18 -11.00
CA SER A 251 24.87 -10.21 -10.58
C SER A 251 25.53 -11.59 -10.72
N LYS A 252 24.74 -12.67 -10.69
CA LYS A 252 25.23 -14.06 -10.82
C LYS A 252 25.20 -14.58 -12.26
N ASN A 253 24.18 -14.20 -13.03
CA ASN A 253 23.90 -14.81 -14.33
C ASN A 253 23.37 -13.81 -15.36
N ALA A 254 23.90 -13.88 -16.59
CA ALA A 254 23.54 -12.95 -17.66
C ALA A 254 22.07 -13.04 -18.07
N SER A 255 21.44 -14.21 -17.94
CA SER A 255 20.00 -14.41 -18.16
C SER A 255 19.10 -13.76 -17.10
N GLY A 256 19.67 -13.29 -15.98
CA GLY A 256 18.99 -12.51 -14.96
C GLY A 256 19.04 -10.99 -15.20
N ARG A 257 19.69 -10.53 -16.28
CA ARG A 257 19.85 -9.10 -16.56
C ARG A 257 18.61 -8.49 -17.19
N LEU A 258 18.18 -7.38 -16.61
CA LEU A 258 17.02 -6.61 -17.05
C LEU A 258 17.27 -5.93 -18.39
N THR A 259 16.34 -6.09 -19.33
CA THR A 259 16.30 -5.30 -20.56
C THR A 259 15.08 -4.39 -20.58
N TRP A 260 15.31 -3.13 -20.96
CA TRP A 260 14.31 -2.09 -21.06
C TRP A 260 14.66 -1.15 -22.20
N ASP A 261 13.71 -0.99 -23.13
CA ASP A 261 13.88 -0.23 -24.37
C ASP A 261 15.05 -0.75 -25.21
N GLY A 262 15.10 -2.08 -25.38
CA GLY A 262 16.13 -2.79 -26.15
C GLY A 262 17.54 -2.76 -25.54
N GLN A 263 17.72 -2.22 -24.34
CA GLN A 263 19.02 -2.13 -23.69
C GLN A 263 19.06 -2.80 -22.33
N GLU A 264 20.20 -3.36 -21.97
CA GLU A 264 20.48 -3.81 -20.60
C GLU A 264 20.46 -2.58 -19.66
N ARG A 265 19.72 -2.67 -18.56
CA ARG A 265 19.59 -1.60 -17.57
C ARG A 265 19.92 -2.11 -16.18
N ASP A 266 20.54 -1.25 -15.39
CA ASP A 266 20.64 -1.43 -13.95
C ASP A 266 19.27 -1.29 -13.29
N LEU A 267 19.07 -1.97 -12.16
CA LEU A 267 17.86 -1.85 -11.34
C LEU A 267 18.26 -1.51 -9.89
N PRO A 268 18.70 -0.27 -9.62
CA PRO A 268 19.04 0.17 -8.28
C PRO A 268 17.80 0.17 -7.37
N VAL A 269 17.99 -0.08 -6.07
CA VAL A 269 16.95 0.15 -5.05
C VAL A 269 16.64 1.66 -4.94
N PRO A 270 15.40 2.04 -4.60
CA PRO A 270 15.04 3.45 -4.40
C PRO A 270 15.72 4.02 -3.14
N ALA A 271 15.67 5.33 -2.95
CA ALA A 271 16.22 6.02 -1.77
C ALA A 271 15.61 5.52 -0.45
N GLY A 272 14.34 5.13 -0.47
CA GLY A 272 13.61 4.67 0.70
C GLY A 272 12.25 4.09 0.37
N VAL A 273 11.63 3.45 1.36
CA VAL A 273 10.27 2.91 1.30
C VAL A 273 9.49 3.40 2.50
N SER A 274 8.28 3.92 2.30
CA SER A 274 7.46 4.48 3.38
C SER A 274 6.01 4.04 3.26
N ILE A 275 5.58 3.17 4.16
CA ILE A 275 4.29 2.46 4.05
C ILE A 275 3.42 2.65 5.29
N LEU A 276 2.13 2.83 5.06
CA LEU A 276 1.11 2.98 6.11
C LEU A 276 0.20 1.75 6.13
N SER A 277 -0.01 1.18 7.32
CA SER A 277 -0.92 0.07 7.59
C SER A 277 -0.78 -1.08 6.58
N PRO A 278 0.43 -1.58 6.27
CA PRO A 278 0.62 -2.47 5.12
C PRO A 278 -0.04 -3.84 5.30
N TYR A 279 -0.68 -4.35 4.24
CA TYR A 279 -1.36 -5.65 4.23
C TYR A 279 -0.39 -6.77 3.78
N ASN A 280 0.53 -7.19 4.65
CA ASN A 280 1.68 -8.03 4.29
C ASN A 280 1.47 -9.55 4.43
N ASP A 281 0.34 -9.99 4.99
CA ASP A 281 -0.06 -11.40 5.09
C ASP A 281 -1.46 -11.59 4.52
N LEU A 282 -1.54 -12.10 3.29
CA LEU A 282 -2.81 -12.31 2.59
C LEU A 282 -3.58 -13.54 3.08
N THR A 283 -2.96 -14.37 3.91
CA THR A 283 -3.65 -15.46 4.59
C THR A 283 -4.36 -14.98 5.85
N ARG A 284 -3.94 -13.83 6.40
CA ARG A 284 -4.45 -13.27 7.67
C ARG A 284 -4.17 -14.16 8.89
N ALA A 285 -3.08 -14.91 8.86
CA ALA A 285 -2.57 -15.73 9.97
C ALA A 285 -1.92 -14.89 11.07
N LEU A 286 -1.41 -13.71 10.71
CA LEU A 286 -0.76 -12.76 11.60
C LEU A 286 -1.64 -11.56 11.97
N ASP A 287 -2.96 -11.70 11.84
CA ASP A 287 -3.87 -10.68 12.34
C ASP A 287 -3.83 -10.58 13.87
N SER A 288 -3.80 -9.35 14.37
CA SER A 288 -3.83 -9.02 15.79
C SER A 288 -5.26 -9.04 16.32
N GLU A 289 -5.67 -10.16 16.93
CA GLU A 289 -7.03 -10.33 17.48
C GLU A 289 -7.33 -9.36 18.63
N SER A 290 -6.33 -9.02 19.44
CA SER A 290 -6.48 -8.05 20.55
C SER A 290 -6.79 -6.62 20.08
N ASN A 291 -6.44 -6.30 18.84
CA ASN A 291 -6.61 -4.97 18.25
C ASN A 291 -7.95 -4.79 17.53
N LEU A 292 -8.74 -5.86 17.35
CA LEU A 292 -10.03 -5.81 16.64
C LEU A 292 -11.01 -4.79 17.24
N GLN A 293 -10.89 -4.51 18.54
CA GLN A 293 -11.69 -3.50 19.23
C GLN A 293 -11.43 -2.05 18.76
N TYR A 294 -10.27 -1.79 18.13
CA TYR A 294 -9.85 -0.47 17.63
C TYR A 294 -10.01 -0.37 16.11
N ASP A 295 -10.10 -1.49 15.40
CA ASP A 295 -10.07 -1.48 13.94
C ASP A 295 -11.45 -1.37 13.27
N ILE A 296 -11.44 -1.02 11.98
CA ILE A 296 -12.58 -1.03 11.06
C ILE A 296 -12.60 -2.27 10.17
N ILE A 297 -11.47 -3.00 10.08
CA ILE A 297 -11.40 -4.29 9.42
C ILE A 297 -12.03 -5.33 10.36
N PRO A 298 -13.02 -6.11 9.89
CA PRO A 298 -13.63 -7.14 10.72
C PRO A 298 -12.61 -8.24 11.09
N ALA A 299 -12.94 -9.01 12.14
CA ALA A 299 -12.22 -10.21 12.52
C ALA A 299 -12.11 -11.21 11.35
N ARG A 300 -11.23 -12.23 11.49
CA ARG A 300 -11.02 -13.31 10.51
C ARG A 300 -12.33 -13.72 9.84
N GLY A 301 -12.46 -13.36 8.56
CA GLY A 301 -13.49 -13.87 7.68
C GLY A 301 -12.85 -14.75 6.63
N PRO A 302 -13.58 -15.72 6.04
CA PRO A 302 -13.05 -16.46 4.92
C PRO A 302 -12.65 -15.47 3.81
N PRO A 303 -11.55 -15.73 3.10
CA PRO A 303 -11.04 -14.87 2.03
C PRO A 303 -12.13 -14.65 0.99
N PHE A 304 -12.56 -13.39 0.75
CA PHE A 304 -13.45 -12.90 -0.33
C PHE A 304 -14.62 -13.81 -0.82
N THR A 305 -15.01 -14.86 -0.13
CA THR A 305 -15.99 -15.87 -0.60
C THR A 305 -17.44 -15.45 -0.33
N THR A 306 -17.64 -14.27 0.27
CA THR A 306 -18.94 -13.78 0.73
C THR A 306 -19.64 -12.86 -0.26
N PHE A 307 -19.00 -12.50 -1.38
CA PHE A 307 -19.61 -11.68 -2.44
C PHE A 307 -20.62 -12.49 -3.25
N ASP A 308 -21.73 -11.84 -3.63
CA ASP A 308 -22.69 -12.44 -4.55
C ASP A 308 -22.04 -12.71 -5.92
N PRO A 309 -22.31 -13.87 -6.55
CA PRO A 309 -21.76 -14.19 -7.87
C PRO A 309 -22.05 -13.10 -8.92
N CYS A 310 -21.05 -12.82 -9.75
CA CYS A 310 -21.10 -11.85 -10.82
C CYS A 310 -20.06 -12.18 -11.89
N LYS A 311 -20.01 -11.37 -12.96
CA LYS A 311 -19.14 -11.64 -14.13
C LYS A 311 -17.63 -11.68 -13.85
N ILE A 312 -17.19 -11.28 -12.65
CA ILE A 312 -15.79 -11.28 -12.24
C ILE A 312 -15.52 -12.14 -10.99
N TRP A 313 -16.55 -12.67 -10.33
CA TRP A 313 -16.40 -13.43 -9.08
C TRP A 313 -17.52 -14.47 -8.88
N PRO A 314 -17.25 -15.73 -8.50
CA PRO A 314 -15.94 -16.34 -8.28
C PRO A 314 -15.03 -16.27 -9.51
N ALA A 315 -13.72 -16.27 -9.29
CA ALA A 315 -12.75 -16.13 -10.38
C ALA A 315 -12.56 -17.46 -11.13
N HIS A 316 -12.07 -17.37 -12.37
CA HIS A 316 -11.64 -18.52 -13.16
C HIS A 316 -10.16 -18.37 -13.53
N PRO A 317 -9.26 -19.30 -13.12
CA PRO A 317 -9.54 -20.47 -12.29
C PRO A 317 -10.02 -20.11 -10.86
N PRO A 318 -10.79 -21.01 -10.20
CA PRO A 318 -11.25 -20.83 -8.82
C PRO A 318 -10.11 -20.55 -7.85
N ARG A 319 -10.33 -19.61 -6.93
CA ARG A 319 -9.41 -19.23 -5.87
C ARG A 319 -10.14 -18.56 -4.72
N HIS A 320 -9.53 -18.57 -3.55
CA HIS A 320 -10.06 -17.97 -2.34
C HIS A 320 -9.81 -16.47 -2.28
N HIS A 321 -8.64 -16.01 -2.72
CA HIS A 321 -8.26 -14.61 -2.63
C HIS A 321 -8.38 -13.91 -4.00
N VAL A 322 -8.97 -12.70 -4.04
CA VAL A 322 -9.15 -11.96 -5.29
C VAL A 322 -7.83 -11.68 -6.00
N TYR A 323 -6.79 -11.34 -5.22
CA TYR A 323 -5.47 -10.92 -5.71
C TYR A 323 -4.64 -12.05 -6.30
N ALA A 324 -4.54 -13.22 -5.65
CA ALA A 324 -3.59 -14.26 -6.03
C ALA A 324 -4.24 -15.64 -5.93
N ASN A 325 -3.74 -16.59 -6.74
CA ASN A 325 -4.09 -18.00 -6.61
C ASN A 325 -3.59 -18.53 -5.26
N ASP A 326 -4.28 -19.52 -4.70
CA ASP A 326 -4.04 -19.97 -3.33
C ASP A 326 -2.60 -20.50 -3.13
N ASN A 327 -2.07 -21.20 -4.14
CA ASN A 327 -0.68 -21.69 -4.14
C ASN A 327 0.38 -20.59 -4.30
N ALA A 328 0.00 -19.34 -4.51
CA ALA A 328 0.91 -18.19 -4.53
C ALA A 328 0.84 -17.36 -3.25
N LEU A 329 -0.10 -17.62 -2.33
CA LEU A 329 -0.35 -16.77 -1.15
C LEU A 329 0.83 -16.68 -0.19
N MET A 330 1.66 -17.72 -0.13
CA MET A 330 2.86 -17.71 0.71
C MET A 330 4.11 -17.16 0.00
N ASN A 331 4.02 -16.86 -1.30
CA ASN A 331 5.15 -16.28 -2.03
C ASN A 331 5.52 -14.92 -1.42
N PRO A 332 6.80 -14.61 -1.17
CA PRO A 332 7.22 -13.33 -0.58
C PRO A 332 6.79 -12.08 -1.36
N LEU A 333 6.49 -12.21 -2.65
CA LEU A 333 5.99 -11.12 -3.50
C LEU A 333 4.45 -10.96 -3.42
N VAL A 334 3.77 -11.86 -2.71
CA VAL A 334 2.33 -11.81 -2.40
C VAL A 334 2.14 -11.47 -0.93
N SER A 335 2.81 -12.20 -0.03
CA SER A 335 2.81 -11.97 1.41
C SER A 335 4.23 -11.66 1.91
N PRO A 336 4.67 -10.40 1.90
CA PRO A 336 6.00 -9.98 2.33
C PRO A 336 6.45 -10.47 3.71
N VAL A 337 5.53 -10.84 4.61
CA VAL A 337 5.90 -11.47 5.89
C VAL A 337 6.72 -12.77 5.72
N THR A 338 6.64 -13.44 4.56
CA THR A 338 7.37 -14.69 4.30
C THR A 338 8.78 -14.50 3.77
N ALA A 339 9.21 -13.25 3.51
CA ALA A 339 10.53 -12.96 2.96
C ALA A 339 11.67 -13.37 3.91
N HIS A 340 12.63 -14.13 3.36
CA HIS A 340 13.77 -14.65 4.11
C HIS A 340 14.90 -13.65 4.27
N ASP A 341 15.14 -12.78 3.28
CA ASP A 341 16.34 -11.94 3.22
C ASP A 341 16.05 -10.55 2.61
N TRP A 342 16.05 -9.54 3.48
CA TRP A 342 15.91 -8.12 3.19
C TRP A 342 17.25 -7.39 3.04
N SER A 343 18.39 -8.09 3.05
CA SER A 343 19.72 -7.46 2.98
C SER A 343 19.87 -6.60 1.71
N GLY A 344 20.24 -5.34 1.87
CA GLY A 344 20.31 -4.37 0.77
C GLY A 344 19.00 -3.65 0.45
N ALA A 345 17.92 -3.93 1.17
CA ALA A 345 16.71 -3.09 1.13
C ALA A 345 17.05 -1.65 1.58
N PRO A 346 16.36 -0.64 1.02
CA PRO A 346 16.60 0.75 1.40
C PRO A 346 16.00 1.06 2.80
N PRO A 347 16.38 2.19 3.41
CA PRO A 347 15.76 2.64 4.65
C PRO A 347 14.22 2.62 4.55
N THR A 348 13.57 2.05 5.56
CA THR A 348 12.14 1.75 5.51
C THR A 348 11.38 2.36 6.69
N TRP A 349 10.33 3.11 6.40
CA TRP A 349 9.37 3.60 7.39
C TRP A 349 8.08 2.79 7.32
N ILE A 350 7.64 2.29 8.47
CA ILE A 350 6.39 1.54 8.61
C ILE A 350 5.55 2.23 9.69
N CYS A 351 4.36 2.67 9.32
CA CYS A 351 3.41 3.22 10.27
C CYS A 351 2.19 2.31 10.39
N VAL A 352 1.77 2.03 11.61
CA VAL A 352 0.58 1.21 11.89
C VAL A 352 -0.26 1.85 12.99
N GLY A 353 -1.56 1.59 12.99
CA GLY A 353 -2.38 1.79 14.18
C GLY A 353 -2.20 0.64 15.18
N GLU A 354 -2.93 0.68 16.29
CA GLU A 354 -3.32 -0.54 17.03
C GLU A 354 -4.46 -1.23 16.28
N GLU A 355 -4.18 -1.59 15.03
CA GLU A 355 -5.11 -2.17 14.06
C GLU A 355 -4.92 -3.69 13.94
N CYS A 356 -5.83 -4.38 13.25
CA CYS A 356 -5.77 -5.83 13.09
C CYS A 356 -4.56 -6.26 12.25
N LEU A 357 -4.06 -5.41 11.34
CA LEU A 357 -2.91 -5.72 10.50
C LEU A 357 -1.57 -5.26 11.12
N ALA A 358 -1.58 -4.69 12.33
CA ALA A 358 -0.39 -4.09 12.94
C ALA A 358 0.77 -5.08 13.03
N ASP A 359 0.49 -6.30 13.50
CA ASP A 359 1.49 -7.35 13.68
C ASP A 359 2.16 -7.75 12.36
N GLN A 360 1.47 -7.62 11.22
CA GLN A 360 2.05 -7.88 9.90
C GLN A 360 3.15 -6.87 9.54
N GLY A 361 2.89 -5.57 9.74
CA GLY A 361 3.89 -4.52 9.54
C GLY A 361 5.03 -4.60 10.55
N MET A 362 4.71 -4.88 11.81
CA MET A 362 5.68 -5.01 12.91
C MET A 362 6.62 -6.21 12.71
N PHE A 363 6.10 -7.33 12.19
CA PHE A 363 6.90 -8.51 11.87
C PHE A 363 7.92 -8.23 10.76
N VAL A 364 7.49 -7.56 9.68
CA VAL A 364 8.39 -7.14 8.60
C VAL A 364 9.45 -6.17 9.15
N ALA A 365 9.07 -5.17 9.94
CA ALA A 365 9.99 -4.22 10.57
C ALA A 365 11.08 -4.93 11.41
N GLN A 366 10.67 -5.86 12.28
CA GLN A 366 11.58 -6.65 13.12
C GLN A 366 12.56 -7.47 12.27
N ARG A 367 12.07 -8.13 11.22
CA ARG A 367 12.90 -8.95 10.31
C ARG A 367 13.91 -8.10 9.57
N MET A 368 13.47 -7.01 8.95
CA MET A 368 14.35 -6.06 8.24
C MET A 368 15.44 -5.50 9.17
N ALA A 369 15.05 -5.05 10.36
CA ALA A 369 16.00 -4.53 11.36
C ALA A 369 17.02 -5.58 11.81
N SER A 370 16.58 -6.83 12.02
CA SER A 370 17.49 -7.94 12.38
C SER A 370 18.49 -8.29 11.28
N GLN A 371 18.24 -7.84 10.05
CA GLN A 371 19.08 -8.05 8.86
C GLN A 371 19.87 -6.78 8.50
N GLY A 372 19.95 -5.81 9.41
CA GLY A 372 20.77 -4.60 9.25
C GLY A 372 20.13 -3.50 8.41
N VAL A 373 18.86 -3.63 8.01
CA VAL A 373 18.16 -2.56 7.29
C VAL A 373 17.78 -1.45 8.29
N PRO A 374 18.04 -0.16 7.98
CA PRO A 374 17.53 0.94 8.79
C PRO A 374 16.00 1.00 8.74
N VAL A 375 15.35 0.83 9.89
CA VAL A 375 13.87 0.77 9.99
C VAL A 375 13.35 1.78 11.00
N VAL A 376 12.41 2.62 10.58
CA VAL A 376 11.64 3.51 11.47
C VAL A 376 10.21 2.97 11.57
N LEU A 377 9.87 2.35 12.70
CA LEU A 377 8.52 1.86 12.98
C LEU A 377 7.78 2.83 13.92
N GLU A 378 6.58 3.25 13.53
CA GLU A 378 5.71 4.08 14.36
C GLU A 378 4.32 3.43 14.51
N GLN A 379 3.96 3.04 15.72
CA GLN A 379 2.63 2.55 16.07
C GLN A 379 1.81 3.66 16.75
N TYR A 380 0.53 3.80 16.43
CA TYR A 380 -0.36 4.80 17.04
C TYR A 380 -1.50 4.14 17.83
N SER A 381 -1.61 4.46 19.11
CA SER A 381 -2.58 3.82 20.01
C SER A 381 -4.03 4.10 19.66
N ALA A 382 -4.88 3.07 19.77
CA ALA A 382 -6.29 3.05 19.43
C ALA A 382 -6.65 3.57 18.02
N MET A 383 -5.66 3.64 17.12
CA MET A 383 -5.88 4.05 15.74
C MET A 383 -6.28 2.84 14.87
N PRO A 384 -7.33 2.97 14.04
CA PRO A 384 -7.75 1.91 13.12
C PRO A 384 -6.83 1.80 11.89
N HIS A 385 -7.07 0.79 11.06
CA HIS A 385 -6.44 0.65 9.76
C HIS A 385 -6.56 1.91 8.91
N ASN A 386 -5.44 2.34 8.32
CA ASN A 386 -5.35 3.54 7.49
C ASN A 386 -5.83 4.82 8.19
N PHE A 387 -5.70 4.94 9.52
CA PHE A 387 -6.21 6.08 10.30
C PHE A 387 -5.82 7.45 9.72
N SER A 388 -4.59 7.59 9.21
CA SER A 388 -4.07 8.84 8.63
C SER A 388 -4.91 9.35 7.44
N LEU A 389 -5.52 8.42 6.69
CA LEU A 389 -6.39 8.70 5.54
C LEU A 389 -7.87 8.68 5.95
N LEU A 390 -8.24 7.82 6.90
CA LEU A 390 -9.63 7.60 7.32
C LEU A 390 -10.17 8.73 8.21
N ILE A 391 -9.36 9.20 9.16
CA ILE A 391 -9.69 10.24 10.14
C ILE A 391 -8.61 11.33 10.11
N PRO A 392 -8.46 12.07 9.00
CA PRO A 392 -7.30 12.94 8.74
C PRO A 392 -7.20 14.14 9.69
N GLU A 393 -8.28 14.48 10.40
CA GLU A 393 -8.37 15.67 11.24
C GLU A 393 -7.84 15.48 12.67
N VAL A 394 -7.63 14.23 13.11
CA VAL A 394 -7.11 13.96 14.46
C VAL A 394 -5.60 14.19 14.52
N GLU A 395 -5.09 14.54 15.71
CA GLU A 395 -3.67 14.87 15.89
C GLU A 395 -2.73 13.71 15.50
N ALA A 396 -3.12 12.46 15.79
CA ALA A 396 -2.39 11.27 15.34
C ALA A 396 -2.19 11.25 13.82
N SER A 397 -3.26 11.49 13.04
CA SER A 397 -3.22 11.50 11.58
C SER A 397 -2.40 12.66 11.01
N LYS A 398 -2.51 13.86 11.61
CA LYS A 398 -1.69 15.01 11.18
C LYS A 398 -0.20 14.73 11.43
N TYR A 399 0.11 14.18 12.59
CA TYR A 399 1.47 13.90 12.99
C TYR A 399 2.08 12.76 12.17
N SER A 400 1.35 11.66 11.97
CA SER A 400 1.81 10.53 11.13
C SER A 400 2.10 10.96 9.70
N LYS A 401 1.26 11.80 9.09
CA LYS A 401 1.51 12.34 7.74
C LYS A 401 2.73 13.25 7.68
N LYS A 402 2.93 14.10 8.69
CA LYS A 402 4.14 14.92 8.81
C LYS A 402 5.40 14.05 8.93
N ARG A 403 5.34 12.97 9.72
CA ARG A 403 6.43 12.00 9.88
C ARG A 403 6.70 11.25 8.58
N TRP A 404 5.66 10.86 7.86
CA TRP A 404 5.75 10.23 6.55
C TRP A 404 6.53 11.10 5.57
N ALA A 405 6.12 12.36 5.39
CA ALA A 405 6.82 13.31 4.51
C ALA A 405 8.26 13.58 4.98
N SER A 406 8.46 13.77 6.29
CA SER A 406 9.79 14.01 6.88
C SER A 406 10.76 12.84 6.64
N PHE A 407 10.27 11.61 6.74
CA PHE A 407 11.08 10.42 6.46
C PHE A 407 11.47 10.37 4.98
N ILE A 408 10.52 10.60 4.07
CA ILE A 408 10.79 10.67 2.63
C ILE A 408 11.90 11.68 2.33
N CYS A 409 11.81 12.91 2.85
CA CYS A 409 12.86 13.90 2.67
C CYS A 409 14.21 13.43 3.24
N SER A 410 14.21 12.83 4.44
CA SER A 410 15.44 12.34 5.08
C SER A 410 16.14 11.26 4.24
N THR A 411 15.39 10.36 3.59
CA THR A 411 15.98 9.32 2.72
C THR A 411 16.70 9.88 1.50
N ILE A 412 16.36 11.09 1.06
CA ILE A 412 16.88 11.71 -0.16
C ILE A 412 17.95 12.75 0.14
N ASP A 413 17.79 13.48 1.25
CA ASP A 413 18.66 14.60 1.62
C ASP A 413 19.78 14.20 2.59
N ASN A 414 19.55 13.20 3.46
CA ASN A 414 20.50 12.76 4.49
C ASN A 414 20.24 11.28 4.89
N PRO A 415 20.38 10.32 3.96
CA PRO A 415 20.05 8.92 4.20
C PRO A 415 20.85 8.29 5.37
N GLU A 416 22.08 8.73 5.59
CA GLU A 416 22.95 8.27 6.67
C GLU A 416 22.44 8.63 8.08
N SER A 417 21.55 9.62 8.19
CA SER A 417 20.91 9.97 9.47
C SER A 417 19.83 8.99 9.90
N ILE A 418 19.36 8.13 9.01
CA ILE A 418 18.26 7.21 9.31
C ILE A 418 18.81 6.04 10.10
N THR A 419 18.43 6.00 11.38
CA THR A 419 18.77 4.90 12.28
C THR A 419 17.54 4.08 12.64
N THR A 420 17.76 2.81 12.95
CA THR A 420 16.69 1.91 13.37
C THR A 420 16.04 2.36 14.68
N GLU A 421 14.73 2.62 14.65
CA GLU A 421 13.92 2.97 15.81
C GLU A 421 12.51 2.38 15.72
N ALA A 422 11.92 2.08 16.89
CA ALA A 422 10.54 1.65 17.00
C ALA A 422 9.87 2.42 18.13
N MET A 423 8.75 3.08 17.84
CA MET A 423 8.06 3.98 18.76
C MET A 423 6.56 3.70 18.75
N GLN A 424 5.94 3.82 19.93
CA GLN A 424 4.49 3.87 20.09
C GLN A 424 4.09 5.29 20.48
N TRP A 425 3.11 5.85 19.78
CA TRP A 425 2.54 7.17 20.00
C TRP A 425 1.17 7.03 20.64
N SER A 426 0.98 7.70 21.78
CA SER A 426 -0.25 7.59 22.57
C SER A 426 -0.65 8.95 23.16
N GLY A 427 -1.91 9.07 23.57
CA GLY A 427 -2.44 10.23 24.29
C GLY A 427 -2.82 11.42 23.43
N ASN A 428 -3.34 12.45 24.09
CA ASN A 428 -3.66 13.75 23.51
C ASN A 428 -3.32 14.85 24.55
N PRO A 429 -2.20 15.58 24.42
CA PRO A 429 -1.25 15.58 23.30
C PRO A 429 -0.46 14.25 23.17
N LEU A 430 0.07 13.99 21.98
CA LEU A 430 0.84 12.77 21.70
C LEU A 430 2.18 12.76 22.43
N PHE A 431 2.49 11.65 23.09
CA PHE A 431 3.83 11.34 23.60
C PHE A 431 4.30 10.00 23.05
N LYS A 432 5.63 9.81 22.98
CA LYS A 432 6.25 8.59 22.44
C LYS A 432 6.82 7.71 23.54
N THR A 433 6.63 6.40 23.37
CA THR A 433 7.28 5.35 24.16
C THR A 433 8.12 4.49 23.24
N LYS A 434 9.33 4.14 23.65
CA LYS A 434 10.22 3.29 22.85
C LYS A 434 9.76 1.83 22.90
N LEU A 435 9.64 1.22 21.73
CA LEU A 435 9.41 -0.22 21.57
C LEU A 435 10.74 -0.95 21.38
N ASN A 436 10.79 -2.22 21.77
CA ASN A 436 11.92 -3.08 21.46
C ASN A 436 11.73 -3.71 20.08
N ILE A 437 12.42 -3.17 19.07
CA ILE A 437 12.28 -3.63 17.67
C ILE A 437 12.61 -5.11 17.47
N SER A 438 13.45 -5.71 18.33
CA SER A 438 13.81 -7.13 18.27
C SER A 438 12.77 -8.07 18.90
N LYS A 439 11.73 -7.52 19.55
CA LYS A 439 10.71 -8.26 20.31
C LYS A 439 9.32 -7.69 20.06
N LEU A 440 9.04 -7.22 18.84
CA LEU A 440 7.74 -6.71 18.45
C LEU A 440 6.72 -7.85 18.32
N VAL A 441 7.08 -8.88 17.55
CA VAL A 441 6.23 -10.05 17.31
C VAL A 441 7.01 -11.31 17.72
N PRO A 442 6.64 -11.97 18.83
CA PRO A 442 7.37 -13.12 19.35
C PRO A 442 6.97 -14.42 18.62
N LEU A 443 7.11 -14.42 17.28
CA LEU A 443 6.79 -15.55 16.42
C LEU A 443 7.97 -15.80 15.46
N PRO A 444 8.56 -17.00 15.42
CA PRO A 444 9.53 -17.36 14.40
C PRO A 444 8.90 -17.43 13.00
N LEU A 445 9.71 -17.19 11.95
CA LEU A 445 9.25 -17.23 10.55
C LEU A 445 8.65 -18.58 10.16
N GLU A 446 9.30 -19.69 10.53
CA GLU A 446 8.80 -21.03 10.20
C GLU A 446 7.44 -21.31 10.87
N SER A 447 7.27 -20.92 12.13
CA SER A 447 5.97 -21.03 12.83
C SER A 447 4.89 -20.15 12.21
N LEU A 448 5.24 -18.97 11.66
CA LEU A 448 4.30 -18.16 10.88
C LEU A 448 3.87 -18.90 9.61
N LYS A 449 4.82 -19.45 8.84
CA LYS A 449 4.50 -20.21 7.63
C LYS A 449 3.59 -21.41 7.91
N GLU A 450 3.86 -22.18 8.97
CA GLU A 450 2.99 -23.28 9.41
C GLU A 450 1.56 -22.82 9.73
N LYS A 451 1.41 -21.65 10.38
CA LYS A 451 0.10 -21.04 10.61
C LYS A 451 -0.58 -20.64 9.31
N MET A 452 0.15 -20.00 8.39
CA MET A 452 -0.36 -19.61 7.07
C MET A 452 -0.84 -20.82 6.26
N GLU A 453 -0.06 -21.91 6.24
CA GLU A 453 -0.44 -23.16 5.59
C GLU A 453 -1.69 -23.80 6.19
N THR A 454 -1.75 -23.85 7.53
CA THR A 454 -2.93 -24.36 8.25
C THR A 454 -4.17 -23.55 7.88
N GLN A 455 -4.05 -22.22 7.86
CA GLN A 455 -5.14 -21.32 7.51
C GLN A 455 -5.62 -21.52 6.07
N ILE A 456 -4.71 -21.66 5.10
CA ILE A 456 -5.08 -21.95 3.70
C ILE A 456 -5.81 -23.30 3.60
N LYS A 457 -5.35 -24.33 4.31
CA LYS A 457 -5.98 -25.67 4.33
C LYS A 457 -7.38 -25.63 4.94
N GLU A 458 -7.59 -24.83 6.00
CA GLU A 458 -8.88 -24.67 6.67
C GLU A 458 -9.96 -24.00 5.80
N TRP A 459 -9.58 -23.24 4.77
CA TRP A 459 -10.55 -22.64 3.85
C TRP A 459 -11.27 -23.67 2.96
N GLY A 460 -10.70 -24.87 2.80
CA GLY A 460 -11.29 -25.94 2.01
C GLY A 460 -11.19 -25.69 0.51
N SER A 461 -12.25 -26.02 -0.24
CA SER A 461 -12.28 -25.85 -1.70
C SER A 461 -12.65 -24.40 -2.08
N PRO A 462 -12.01 -23.81 -3.10
CA PRO A 462 -12.35 -22.46 -3.55
C PRO A 462 -13.78 -22.41 -4.10
N PRO A 463 -14.44 -21.24 -4.05
CA PRO A 463 -15.76 -21.07 -4.63
C PRO A 463 -15.70 -21.27 -6.16
N VAL A 464 -16.68 -22.01 -6.70
CA VAL A 464 -16.78 -22.39 -8.13
C VAL A 464 -17.81 -21.54 -8.84
#